data_AF-A0A8J5W6E3-F1
#
_entry.id   AF-A0A8J5W6E3-F1
#
_cell.length_a   1.000
_cell.length_b   1.000
_cell.length_c   1.000
_cell.angle_alpha   90.00
_cell.angle_beta   90.00
_cell.angle_gamma   90.00
#
_symmetry.space_group_name_H-M   'P 1'
#
loop_
_entity.id
_entity.type
_entity.pdbx_description
1 polymer ?
#
loop_
_entity_poly.entity_id
_entity_poly.type
_entity_poly.pdbx_seq_one_letter_code
_entity_poly.pdbx_strand_id
1 'polypeptide(L)'
;MKRSIMKQGTIYSPPGGQAGHSNGIAAAPLVGVVGGGGRGVETKAPLQTSRPFNIAHRGSNGEIPEETAAAYKRASDEGADFIESDVTATTDGRLVCFHDMTLDDSTDVAHHPEFAGRRRTLDVQ
;
A
#
# COMPACT_ATOMS: atom_id res chain seq x y z
N MET A 1 -35.53 8.34 7.75
CA MET A 1 -35.08 8.64 9.14
C MET A 1 -34.14 7.52 9.52
N LYS A 2 -32.81 7.69 9.62
CA LYS A 2 -32.09 8.43 10.66
C LYS A 2 -30.73 8.90 10.14
N ARG A 3 -30.34 10.12 10.54
CA ARG A 3 -29.01 10.73 10.41
C ARG A 3 -28.12 10.26 11.56
N SER A 4 -26.80 10.14 11.33
CA SER A 4 -25.70 10.42 12.28
C SER A 4 -24.41 10.22 11.48
N ILE A 5 -23.60 11.19 11.03
CA ILE A 5 -22.92 12.31 11.70
C ILE A 5 -22.11 11.91 12.94
N MET A 6 -20.80 11.95 12.72
CA MET A 6 -19.63 12.22 13.57
C MET A 6 -19.36 11.39 14.82
N LYS A 7 -18.11 10.87 14.87
CA LYS A 7 -17.20 11.22 15.96
C LYS A 7 -15.77 11.37 15.46
N GLN A 8 -15.26 12.58 15.56
CA GLN A 8 -13.84 12.93 15.48
C GLN A 8 -13.11 12.27 16.67
N GLY A 9 -11.97 11.65 16.39
CA GLY A 9 -11.04 11.16 17.42
C GLY A 9 -9.82 12.08 17.48
N THR A 10 -9.71 12.84 18.55
CA THR A 10 -8.52 13.65 18.88
C THR A 10 -7.32 12.73 19.15
N ILE A 11 -6.26 12.83 18.36
CA ILE A 11 -4.99 12.17 18.69
C ILE A 11 -4.17 13.13 19.57
N TYR A 12 -3.88 12.66 20.78
CA TYR A 12 -3.04 13.30 21.78
C TYR A 12 -1.57 13.33 21.32
N SER A 13 -0.92 14.50 21.38
CA SER A 13 0.53 14.66 21.21
C SER A 13 1.19 14.86 22.58
N PRO A 14 2.17 14.03 23.00
CA PRO A 14 3.00 14.35 24.15
C PRO A 14 4.08 15.39 23.80
N PRO A 15 4.45 16.29 24.74
CA PRO A 15 5.51 17.27 24.54
C PRO A 15 6.89 16.60 24.54
N GLY A 16 7.78 17.15 23.71
CA GLY A 16 9.11 16.60 23.42
C GLY A 16 9.97 16.35 24.66
N GLY A 17 10.66 15.21 24.63
CA GLY A 17 11.84 14.92 25.43
C GLY A 17 12.99 14.55 24.48
N GLN A 18 14.06 15.34 24.51
CA GLN A 18 15.29 15.01 23.80
C GLN A 18 15.94 13.80 24.46
N ALA A 19 16.19 12.74 23.68
CA ALA A 19 17.08 11.67 24.06
C ALA A 19 18.13 11.54 22.94
N GLY A 20 19.35 11.99 23.27
CA GLY A 20 20.51 11.77 22.41
C GLY A 20 20.75 10.27 22.27
N HIS A 21 20.82 9.81 21.02
CA HIS A 21 21.37 8.50 20.73
C HIS A 21 22.83 8.70 20.32
N SER A 22 23.71 8.18 21.17
CA SER A 22 25.12 7.97 20.87
C SER A 22 25.23 7.19 19.56
N ASN A 23 26.11 7.67 18.68
CA ASN A 23 26.52 6.96 17.49
C ASN A 23 27.19 5.63 17.90
N GLY A 24 26.42 4.56 17.94
CA GLY A 24 26.94 3.21 17.93
C GLY A 24 27.56 2.94 16.57
N ILE A 25 28.89 3.03 16.51
CA ILE A 25 29.67 2.61 15.34
C ILE A 25 29.50 1.09 15.23
N ALA A 26 28.57 0.63 14.41
CA ALA A 26 28.62 -0.73 13.91
C ALA A 26 29.80 -0.77 12.93
N ALA A 27 30.92 -1.35 13.38
CA ALA A 27 32.08 -1.58 12.55
C ALA A 27 31.69 -2.43 11.33
N ALA A 28 31.65 -1.81 10.15
CA ALA A 28 31.64 -2.55 8.89
C ALA A 28 33.06 -3.10 8.66
N PRO A 29 33.25 -4.39 8.33
CA PRO A 29 34.57 -4.87 7.96
C PRO A 29 34.97 -4.22 6.63
N LEU A 30 36.16 -3.63 6.60
CA LEU A 30 36.84 -3.18 5.38
C LEU A 30 37.09 -4.40 4.48
N VAL A 31 36.24 -4.56 3.46
CA VAL A 31 36.49 -5.49 2.35
C VAL A 31 37.30 -4.74 1.30
N GLY A 32 38.52 -5.21 1.05
CA GLY A 32 39.42 -4.66 0.05
C GLY A 32 38.83 -4.75 -1.35
N VAL A 33 38.92 -3.65 -2.09
CA VAL A 33 38.61 -3.59 -3.53
C VAL A 33 39.77 -4.23 -4.30
N VAL A 34 39.51 -5.38 -4.93
CA VAL A 34 40.24 -5.84 -6.11
C VAL A 34 39.24 -5.82 -7.27
N GLY A 35 39.62 -5.12 -8.34
CA GLY A 35 38.78 -4.88 -9.50
C GLY A 35 38.45 -6.15 -10.28
N GLY A 36 37.24 -6.18 -10.84
CA GLY A 36 36.77 -7.20 -11.78
C GLY A 36 35.32 -6.94 -12.14
N GLY A 37 35.07 -6.52 -13.39
CA GLY A 37 33.73 -6.23 -13.90
C GLY A 37 32.84 -7.47 -13.93
N GLY A 38 31.88 -7.52 -13.01
CA GLY A 38 30.74 -8.42 -13.02
C GLY A 38 29.60 -7.70 -12.33
N ARG A 39 28.39 -7.69 -12.91
CA ARG A 39 27.19 -7.22 -12.21
C ARG A 39 26.97 -8.16 -11.03
N GLY A 40 27.49 -7.77 -9.86
CA GLY A 40 27.35 -8.52 -8.63
C GLY A 40 25.87 -8.71 -8.33
N VAL A 41 25.51 -9.93 -7.91
CA VAL A 41 24.23 -10.16 -7.25
C VAL A 41 24.29 -9.35 -5.96
N GLU A 42 23.70 -8.16 -5.98
CA GLU A 42 23.56 -7.35 -4.78
C GLU A 42 22.63 -8.12 -3.83
N THR A 43 23.21 -8.68 -2.77
CA THR A 43 22.44 -9.33 -1.72
C THR A 43 21.66 -8.23 -0.99
N LYS A 44 20.37 -8.07 -1.33
CA LYS A 44 19.49 -7.12 -0.63
C LYS A 44 19.53 -7.41 0.87
N ALA A 45 19.73 -6.37 1.66
CA ALA A 45 19.64 -6.48 3.11
C ALA A 45 18.24 -7.01 3.50
N PRO A 46 18.15 -7.85 4.54
CA PRO A 46 16.86 -8.36 5.01
C PRO A 46 15.98 -7.21 5.53
N LEU A 47 14.66 -7.41 5.45
CA LEU A 47 13.72 -6.48 6.07
C LEU A 47 13.95 -6.41 7.58
N GLN A 48 13.89 -5.20 8.14
CA GLN A 48 13.98 -4.99 9.58
C GLN A 48 12.83 -5.68 10.33
N THR A 49 13.05 -6.10 11.57
CA THR A 49 12.01 -6.71 12.44
C THR A 49 11.94 -6.07 13.83
N SER A 50 12.68 -4.98 14.04
CA SER A 50 12.78 -4.26 15.32
C SER A 50 11.52 -3.49 15.72
N ARG A 51 10.63 -3.19 14.75
CA ARG A 51 9.33 -2.55 14.99
C ARG A 51 8.28 -3.09 14.02
N PRO A 52 6.97 -2.98 14.34
CA PRO A 52 5.90 -3.27 13.39
C PRO A 52 5.99 -2.39 12.13
N PHE A 53 5.45 -2.91 11.03
CA PHE A 53 5.26 -2.15 9.80
C PHE A 53 3.87 -1.52 9.76
N ASN A 54 3.81 -0.28 9.29
CA ASN A 54 2.57 0.38 8.92
C ASN A 54 2.28 0.10 7.44
N ILE A 55 1.21 -0.66 7.17
CA ILE A 55 0.83 -1.09 5.82
C ILE A 55 -0.48 -0.40 5.44
N ALA A 56 -0.44 0.42 4.39
CA ALA A 56 -1.62 1.09 3.87
C ALA A 56 -2.43 0.13 2.98
N HIS A 57 -3.52 -0.40 3.53
CA HIS A 57 -4.46 -1.29 2.82
C HIS A 57 -5.16 -0.53 1.69
N ARG A 58 -4.85 -0.90 0.44
CA ARG A 58 -5.32 -0.26 -0.80
C ARG A 58 -5.01 1.24 -0.91
N GLY A 59 -3.91 1.68 -0.28
CA GLY A 59 -3.57 3.09 -0.12
C GLY A 59 -4.31 3.76 1.05
N SER A 60 -4.51 5.08 0.99
CA SER A 60 -5.23 5.84 2.03
C SER A 60 -6.76 5.75 1.82
N ASN A 61 -7.29 4.52 1.82
CA ASN A 61 -8.65 4.19 1.40
C ASN A 61 -9.77 4.75 2.31
N GLY A 62 -9.43 5.17 3.53
CA GLY A 62 -10.37 5.84 4.44
C GLY A 62 -10.70 7.28 4.01
N GLU A 63 -9.87 7.89 3.16
CA GLU A 63 -10.03 9.29 2.72
C GLU A 63 -10.20 9.42 1.21
N ILE A 64 -9.54 8.57 0.43
CA ILE A 64 -9.47 8.62 -1.03
C ILE A 64 -9.96 7.28 -1.58
N PRO A 65 -10.69 7.23 -2.70
CA PRO A 65 -11.10 5.97 -3.32
C PRO A 65 -9.92 4.99 -3.46
N GLU A 66 -10.15 3.76 -3.01
CA GLU A 66 -9.16 2.68 -2.97
C GLU A 66 -8.57 2.33 -4.33
N GLU A 67 -7.39 1.69 -4.33
CA GLU A 67 -6.70 1.21 -5.54
C GLU A 67 -6.47 2.31 -6.61
N THR A 68 -6.43 3.58 -6.19
CA THR A 68 -6.10 4.72 -7.05
C THR A 68 -4.68 5.22 -6.82
N ALA A 69 -4.07 5.77 -7.88
CA ALA A 69 -2.78 6.44 -7.77
C ALA A 69 -2.77 7.57 -6.72
N ALA A 70 -3.91 8.25 -6.53
CA ALA A 70 -4.06 9.28 -5.51
C ALA A 70 -4.04 8.70 -4.09
N ALA A 71 -4.73 7.58 -3.84
CA ALA A 71 -4.72 6.91 -2.54
C ALA A 71 -3.32 6.38 -2.19
N TYR A 72 -2.60 5.80 -3.16
CA TYR A 72 -1.22 5.36 -2.96
C TYR A 72 -0.27 6.52 -2.68
N LYS A 73 -0.40 7.61 -3.45
CA LYS A 73 0.43 8.78 -3.22
C LYS A 73 0.20 9.35 -1.83
N ARG A 74 -1.05 9.46 -1.41
CA ARG A 74 -1.39 9.96 -0.07
C ARG A 74 -0.82 9.06 1.03
N ALA A 75 -0.96 7.73 0.90
CA ALA A 75 -0.38 6.78 1.85
C ALA A 75 1.15 6.91 1.95
N SER A 76 1.83 7.13 0.82
CA SER A 76 3.27 7.42 0.80
C SER A 76 3.60 8.73 1.50
N ASP A 77 2.83 9.80 1.26
CA ASP A 77 3.02 11.11 1.90
C ASP A 77 2.77 11.04 3.42
N GLU A 78 1.91 10.13 3.89
CA GLU A 78 1.60 9.85 5.29
C GLU A 78 2.67 8.98 6.00
N GLY A 79 3.63 8.44 5.26
CA GLY A 79 4.74 7.65 5.82
C GLY A 79 4.40 6.18 6.05
N ALA A 80 3.53 5.58 5.22
CA ALA A 80 3.35 4.14 5.20
C ALA A 80 4.68 3.43 4.84
N ASP A 81 4.99 2.34 5.53
CA ASP A 81 6.16 1.51 5.22
C ASP A 81 5.95 0.70 3.94
N PHE A 82 4.71 0.26 3.74
CA PHE A 82 4.26 -0.46 2.55
C PHE A 82 2.88 0.01 2.12
N ILE A 83 2.62 -0.10 0.83
CA ILE A 83 1.30 0.03 0.25
C ILE A 83 0.88 -1.37 -0.18
N GLU A 84 -0.25 -1.81 0.32
CA GLU A 84 -0.88 -3.04 -0.11
C GLU A 84 -1.82 -2.72 -1.29
N SER A 85 -1.91 -3.66 -2.23
CA SER A 85 -2.75 -3.53 -3.42
C SER A 85 -3.25 -4.91 -3.83
N ASP A 86 -4.55 -4.99 -4.10
CA ASP A 86 -5.21 -6.15 -4.65
C ASP A 86 -5.02 -6.19 -6.17
N VAL A 87 -4.47 -7.29 -6.70
CA VAL A 87 -4.19 -7.41 -8.13
C VAL A 87 -5.05 -8.51 -8.75
N THR A 88 -5.78 -8.15 -9.81
CA THR A 88 -6.52 -9.08 -10.66
C THR A 88 -6.08 -8.97 -12.13
N ALA A 89 -6.55 -9.89 -12.97
CA ALA A 89 -6.25 -9.93 -14.39
C ALA A 89 -7.51 -9.74 -15.22
N THR A 90 -7.40 -8.89 -16.23
CA THR A 90 -8.38 -8.73 -17.30
C THR A 90 -8.38 -9.93 -18.26
N THR A 91 -9.42 -10.05 -19.10
CA THR A 91 -9.54 -11.16 -20.06
C THR A 91 -8.43 -11.20 -21.11
N ASP A 92 -7.81 -10.06 -21.41
CA ASP A 92 -6.66 -9.93 -22.29
C ASP A 92 -5.32 -10.04 -21.55
N GLY A 93 -5.34 -10.45 -20.27
CA GLY A 93 -4.16 -10.78 -19.48
C GLY A 93 -3.43 -9.58 -18.88
N ARG A 94 -4.03 -8.39 -18.90
CA ARG A 94 -3.45 -7.20 -18.25
C ARG A 94 -3.77 -7.22 -16.76
N LEU A 95 -2.76 -6.99 -15.94
CA LEU A 95 -2.93 -6.84 -14.49
C LEU A 95 -3.50 -5.46 -14.16
N VAL A 96 -4.45 -5.43 -13.24
CA VAL A 96 -5.08 -4.21 -12.72
C VAL A 96 -5.18 -4.30 -11.20
N CYS A 97 -5.04 -3.15 -10.54
CA CYS A 97 -5.24 -3.01 -9.11
C CYS A 97 -6.74 -2.85 -8.84
N PHE A 98 -7.38 -3.90 -8.32
CA PHE A 98 -8.82 -3.95 -8.09
C PHE A 98 -9.17 -5.13 -7.17
N HIS A 99 -9.92 -4.86 -6.10
CA HIS A 99 -10.20 -5.85 -5.05
C HIS A 99 -11.27 -6.88 -5.44
N ASP A 100 -12.38 -6.44 -6.04
CA ASP A 100 -13.54 -7.31 -6.23
C ASP A 100 -13.49 -8.08 -7.55
N MET A 101 -14.17 -9.21 -7.61
CA MET A 101 -14.35 -9.96 -8.86
C MET A 101 -15.37 -9.28 -9.81
N THR A 102 -16.14 -8.32 -9.30
CA THR A 102 -17.16 -7.57 -10.03
C THR A 102 -16.86 -6.08 -9.99
N LEU A 103 -17.17 -5.36 -11.06
CA LEU A 103 -16.92 -3.93 -11.16
C LEU A 103 -18.02 -3.06 -10.53
N ASP A 104 -19.09 -3.67 -10.01
CA ASP A 104 -20.35 -3.01 -9.69
C ASP A 104 -20.26 -2.00 -8.52
N ASP A 105 -19.38 -2.24 -7.54
CA ASP A 105 -19.37 -1.48 -6.28
C ASP A 105 -18.50 -0.21 -6.31
N SER A 106 -17.38 -0.24 -7.04
CA SER A 106 -16.37 0.83 -7.06
C SER A 106 -16.21 1.53 -8.42
N THR A 107 -17.01 1.15 -9.42
CA THR A 107 -17.03 1.77 -10.75
C THR A 107 -18.45 2.17 -11.17
N ASP A 108 -18.58 2.86 -12.30
CA ASP A 108 -19.86 3.26 -12.88
C ASP A 108 -20.41 2.24 -13.90
N VAL A 109 -19.86 1.02 -13.98
CA VAL A 109 -20.21 -0.01 -15.00
C VAL A 109 -21.72 -0.27 -15.12
N ALA A 110 -22.48 -0.13 -14.03
CA ALA A 110 -23.93 -0.32 -14.03
C ALA A 110 -24.68 0.72 -14.90
N HIS A 111 -24.08 1.88 -15.17
CA HIS A 111 -24.63 2.93 -16.01
C HIS A 111 -24.26 2.77 -17.50
N HIS A 112 -23.48 1.74 -17.85
CA HIS A 112 -23.03 1.45 -19.21
C HIS A 112 -23.82 0.29 -19.84
N PRO A 113 -24.93 0.57 -20.56
CA PRO A 113 -25.81 -0.46 -21.10
C PRO A 113 -25.13 -1.40 -22.11
N GLU A 114 -24.07 -0.96 -22.78
CA GLU A 114 -23.23 -1.77 -23.67
C GLU A 114 -22.58 -2.98 -22.96
N PHE A 115 -22.47 -2.94 -21.62
CA PHE A 115 -21.92 -4.03 -20.81
C PHE A 115 -22.98 -4.86 -20.09
N ALA A 116 -24.28 -4.52 -20.20
CA ALA A 116 -25.34 -5.22 -19.48
C ALA A 116 -25.36 -6.74 -19.76
N GLY A 117 -25.06 -7.14 -21.01
CA GLY A 117 -24.98 -8.55 -21.40
C GLY A 117 -23.77 -9.32 -20.84
N ARG A 118 -22.86 -8.67 -20.11
CA ARG A 118 -21.65 -9.27 -19.52
C ARG A 118 -21.79 -9.58 -18.03
N ARG A 119 -22.92 -9.21 -17.40
CA ARG A 119 -23.16 -9.47 -15.98
C ARG A 119 -23.20 -10.98 -15.71
N ARG A 120 -22.53 -11.41 -14.64
CA ARG A 120 -22.47 -12.81 -14.21
C ARG A 120 -22.74 -12.88 -12.70
N THR A 121 -23.36 -13.98 -12.28
CA THR A 121 -23.44 -14.36 -10.87
C THR A 121 -22.36 -15.39 -10.61
N LEU A 122 -21.59 -15.18 -9.56
CA LEU A 122 -20.56 -16.10 -9.10
C LEU A 122 -20.99 -16.62 -7.72
N ASP A 123 -21.03 -17.94 -7.57
CA ASP A 123 -21.18 -18.55 -6.26
C ASP A 123 -19.82 -18.53 -5.57
N VAL A 124 -19.74 -17.83 -4.43
CA VAL A 124 -18.54 -17.79 -3.61
C VAL A 124 -18.65 -18.93 -2.60
N GLN A 125 -17.66 -19.84 -2.61
CA GLN A 125 -17.61 -21.00 -1.72
C GLN A 125 -17.23 -20.64 -0.28
#